data_AF-E6UE83-F1
#
_entry.id   AF-E6UE83-F1
#
_cell.length_a   1.000
_cell.length_b   1.000
_cell.length_c   1.000
_cell.angle_alpha   90.00
_cell.angle_beta   90.00
_cell.angle_gamma   90.00
#
_symmetry.space_group_name_H-M   'P 1'
#
loop_
_entity.id
_entity.type
_entity.pdbx_description
1 polymer ?
#
loop_
_entity_poly.entity_id
_entity_poly.type
_entity_poly.pdbx_seq_one_letter_code
_entity_poly.pdbx_strand_id
1 'polypeptide(L)'
;MKLMVLILNKTDALEYLLEGLSAAGIGGATIIPSSGMAMTLSKMNSSFLSSSIRSMFSGEEDDNKTIISVIEDEQLELARRVVYNTVGDLSQPNTGIMFTIPLDFVEGRRKRRASIPTEESIKDNKGSKEENGKDKGSKGT
;
A
#
# COMPACT_ATOMS: atom_id res chain seq x y z
N MET A 1 -7.38 -0.19 -13.53
CA MET A 1 -6.53 0.76 -12.77
C MET A 1 -7.39 1.46 -11.75
N LYS A 2 -6.85 1.78 -10.57
CA LYS A 2 -7.59 2.39 -9.47
C LYS A 2 -6.81 3.50 -8.80
N LEU A 3 -7.50 4.53 -8.35
CA LEU A 3 -7.00 5.47 -7.36
C LEU A 3 -7.23 4.85 -5.99
N MET A 4 -6.17 4.43 -5.32
CA MET A 4 -6.21 4.06 -3.92
C MET A 4 -6.17 5.33 -3.07
N VAL A 5 -7.11 5.44 -2.15
CA VAL A 5 -7.14 6.48 -1.12
C VAL A 5 -7.12 5.79 0.24
N LEU A 6 -6.15 6.17 1.07
CA LEU A 6 -6.03 5.73 2.45
C LEU A 6 -5.97 6.95 3.36
N ILE A 7 -6.96 7.11 4.22
CA ILE A 7 -6.96 8.11 5.29
C ILE A 7 -6.40 7.40 6.52
N LEU A 8 -5.17 7.75 6.91
CA LEU A 8 -4.45 7.16 8.03
C LEU A 8 -4.62 8.03 9.27
N ASN A 9 -5.21 7.48 10.32
CA ASN A 9 -5.29 8.11 11.64
C ASN A 9 -4.07 7.76 12.49
N LYS A 10 -3.61 6.52 12.42
CA LYS A 10 -2.42 6.04 13.14
C LYS A 10 -1.14 6.47 12.42
N THR A 11 -0.76 7.73 12.57
CA THR A 11 0.36 8.33 11.83
C THR A 11 1.72 7.73 12.17
N ASP A 12 1.88 7.12 13.34
CA ASP A 12 3.11 6.39 13.73
C ASP A 12 3.41 5.19 12.82
N ALA A 13 2.38 4.65 12.16
CA ALA A 13 2.55 3.54 11.21
C ALA A 13 2.93 4.02 9.79
N LEU A 14 3.00 5.33 9.55
CA LEU A 14 3.17 5.90 8.21
C LEU A 14 4.46 5.42 7.55
N GLU A 15 5.59 5.47 8.25
CA GLU A 15 6.88 5.08 7.70
C GLU A 15 6.87 3.61 7.25
N TYR A 16 6.52 2.69 8.14
CA TYR A 16 6.42 1.25 7.84
C TYR A 16 5.42 0.94 6.72
N LEU A 17 4.29 1.67 6.69
CA LEU A 17 3.31 1.56 5.63
C LEU A 17 3.89 1.95 4.27
N LEU A 18 4.59 3.09 4.18
CA LEU A 18 5.19 3.56 2.93
C LEU A 18 6.31 2.63 2.44
N GLU A 19 7.14 2.14 3.37
CA GLU A 19 8.16 1.13 3.07
C GLU A 19 7.54 -0.17 2.56
N GLY A 20 6.50 -0.67 3.23
CA GLY A 20 5.79 -1.87 2.83
C GLY A 20 5.12 -1.74 1.45
N LEU A 21 4.52 -0.59 1.15
CA LEU A 21 3.93 -0.31 -0.16
C LEU A 21 5.01 -0.27 -1.25
N SER A 22 6.13 0.39 -0.97
CA SER A 22 7.28 0.45 -1.88
C SER A 22 7.85 -0.94 -2.18
N ALA A 23 8.08 -1.75 -1.13
CA ALA A 23 8.57 -3.13 -1.26
C ALA A 23 7.60 -4.04 -2.03
N ALA A 24 6.29 -3.80 -1.90
CA ALA A 24 5.24 -4.44 -2.68
C ALA A 24 5.17 -3.97 -4.16
N GLY A 25 6.06 -3.07 -4.59
CA GLY A 25 6.03 -2.50 -5.93
C GLY A 25 4.89 -1.51 -6.17
N ILE A 26 4.22 -1.05 -5.11
CA ILE A 26 3.23 0.03 -5.15
C ILE A 26 3.99 1.34 -4.98
N GLY A 27 4.57 1.78 -6.09
CA GLY A 27 5.38 3.00 -6.15
C GLY A 27 4.57 4.23 -6.54
N GLY A 28 4.97 5.39 -6.02
CA GLY A 28 4.35 6.68 -6.31
C GLY A 28 3.07 6.90 -5.52
N ALA A 29 3.19 7.67 -4.44
CA ALA A 29 2.07 8.12 -3.63
C ALA A 29 2.25 9.61 -3.31
N THR A 30 1.12 10.30 -3.16
CA THR A 30 1.06 11.67 -2.66
C THR A 30 0.45 11.62 -1.26
N ILE A 31 1.10 12.32 -0.31
CA ILE A 31 0.67 12.37 1.08
C ILE A 31 0.17 13.79 1.35
N ILE A 32 -1.05 13.91 1.86
CA ILE A 32 -1.73 15.15 2.15
C ILE A 32 -2.03 15.20 3.65
N PRO A 33 -1.57 16.23 4.39
CA PRO A 33 -2.05 16.50 5.74
C PRO A 33 -3.57 16.72 5.73
N SER A 34 -4.29 16.07 6.64
CA SER A 34 -5.75 16.08 6.68
C SER A 34 -6.24 16.04 8.13
N SER A 35 -7.51 16.40 8.36
CA SER A 35 -8.12 16.32 9.69
C SER A 35 -9.48 15.62 9.61
N GLY A 36 -9.79 14.82 10.62
CA GLY A 36 -11.10 14.17 10.76
C GLY A 36 -12.14 15.11 11.35
N MET A 37 -13.41 14.88 11.02
CA MET A 37 -14.54 15.70 11.49
C MET A 37 -14.61 15.82 13.02
N ALA A 38 -14.45 14.71 13.76
CA ALA A 38 -14.51 14.73 15.22
C ALA A 38 -13.44 15.64 15.85
N MET A 39 -12.22 15.61 15.30
CA MET A 39 -11.12 16.48 15.69
C MET A 39 -11.43 17.94 15.38
N THR A 40 -11.88 18.23 14.15
CA THR A 40 -12.20 19.59 13.72
C THR A 40 -13.28 20.22 14.59
N LEU A 41 -14.35 19.48 14.88
CA LEU A 41 -15.44 19.94 15.76
C LEU A 41 -14.98 20.14 17.21
N SER A 42 -14.03 19.32 17.69
CA SER A 42 -13.44 19.48 19.03
C SER A 42 -12.65 20.79 19.13
N LYS A 43 -11.82 21.08 18.11
CA LYS A 43 -11.03 22.33 18.03
C LYS A 43 -11.91 23.58 17.90
N MET A 44 -13.09 23.47 17.27
CA MET A 44 -14.04 24.58 17.10
C MET A 44 -14.90 24.91 18.34
N ASN A 45 -14.63 24.31 19.51
CA ASN A 45 -15.44 24.49 20.73
C ASN A 45 -16.95 24.21 20.52
N SER A 46 -17.29 23.34 19.57
CA SER A 46 -18.69 23.03 19.25
C SER A 46 -19.40 22.39 20.44
N SER A 47 -20.56 22.91 20.85
CA SER A 47 -21.37 22.37 21.95
C SER A 47 -21.87 20.93 21.71
N PHE A 48 -21.70 20.40 20.49
CA PHE A 48 -22.18 19.08 20.08
C PHE A 48 -21.35 17.89 20.59
N LEU A 49 -20.09 18.09 21.01
CA LEU A 49 -19.25 17.00 21.49
C LEU A 49 -19.28 16.90 23.02
N SER A 50 -19.41 15.69 23.57
CA SER A 50 -19.26 15.50 25.01
C SER A 50 -17.82 15.84 25.45
N SER A 51 -17.64 16.25 26.70
CA SER A 51 -16.33 16.51 27.31
C SER A 51 -15.39 15.29 27.20
N SER A 52 -15.94 14.09 27.29
CA SER A 52 -15.23 12.82 27.14
C SER A 52 -14.63 12.63 25.74
N ILE A 53 -15.39 12.99 24.70
CA ILE A 53 -14.93 12.90 23.30
C ILE A 53 -13.83 13.94 23.04
N ARG A 54 -14.00 15.17 23.53
CA ARG A 54 -12.96 16.21 23.40
C ARG A 54 -11.62 15.79 23.99
N SER A 55 -11.60 15.18 25.17
CA SER A 55 -10.37 14.74 25.83
C SER A 55 -9.62 13.66 25.04
N MET A 56 -10.29 12.89 24.18
CA MET A 56 -9.65 11.90 23.31
C MET A 56 -9.03 12.53 22.06
N PHE A 57 -9.44 13.75 21.69
CA PHE A 57 -9.03 14.45 20.46
C PHE A 57 -8.30 15.78 20.71
N SER A 58 -7.95 16.07 21.96
CA SER A 58 -7.25 17.30 22.37
C SER A 58 -5.72 17.21 22.27
N GLY A 59 -5.17 16.18 21.63
CA GLY A 59 -3.75 16.10 21.30
C GLY A 59 -3.38 17.14 20.24
N GLU A 60 -2.24 17.81 20.41
CA GLU A 60 -1.79 18.89 19.52
C GLU A 60 -1.29 18.40 18.15
N GLU A 61 -1.07 17.09 17.95
CA GLU A 61 -0.29 16.57 16.82
C GLU A 61 -0.97 15.52 15.91
N ASP A 62 -2.21 15.09 16.18
CA ASP A 62 -2.81 13.95 15.48
C ASP A 62 -3.51 14.32 14.15
N ASP A 63 -2.84 15.09 13.27
CA ASP A 63 -3.37 15.33 11.93
C ASP A 63 -3.24 14.06 11.08
N ASN A 64 -4.40 13.46 10.75
CA ASN A 64 -4.54 12.37 9.80
C ASN A 64 -3.69 12.60 8.54
N LYS A 65 -3.20 11.54 7.93
CA LYS A 65 -2.48 11.60 6.65
C LYS A 65 -3.29 10.90 5.58
N THR A 66 -3.69 11.64 4.55
CA THR A 66 -4.36 11.09 3.38
C THR A 66 -3.31 10.70 2.36
N ILE A 67 -3.22 9.41 2.05
CA ILE A 67 -2.29 8.82 1.10
C ILE A 67 -3.07 8.46 -0.15
N ILE A 68 -2.64 9.00 -1.29
CA ILE A 68 -3.27 8.78 -2.59
C ILE A 68 -2.23 8.15 -3.51
N SER A 69 -2.57 7.02 -4.11
CA SER A 69 -1.69 6.33 -5.06
C SER A 69 -2.49 5.71 -6.19
N VAL A 70 -1.94 5.76 -7.40
CA VAL A 70 -2.51 5.05 -8.54
C VAL A 70 -1.95 3.64 -8.60
N ILE A 71 -2.83 2.65 -8.50
CA ILE A 71 -2.48 1.23 -8.48
C ILE A 71 -3.10 0.48 -9.66
N GLU A 72 -2.45 -0.60 -10.08
CA GLU A 72 -3.04 -1.60 -10.97
C GLU A 72 -4.12 -2.40 -10.21
N ASP A 73 -5.10 -2.96 -10.91
CA ASP A 73 -6.23 -3.64 -10.25
C ASP A 73 -5.80 -4.85 -9.43
N GLU A 74 -4.78 -5.56 -9.91
CA GLU A 74 -4.17 -6.73 -9.28
C GLU A 74 -3.38 -6.36 -8.00
N GLN A 75 -2.95 -5.11 -7.88
CA GLN A 75 -2.19 -4.63 -6.72
C GLN A 75 -3.08 -4.36 -5.49
N LEU A 76 -4.41 -4.33 -5.65
CA LEU A 76 -5.33 -4.02 -4.55
C LEU A 76 -5.16 -4.97 -3.36
N GLU A 77 -5.18 -6.27 -3.60
CA GLU A 77 -5.06 -7.25 -2.51
C GLU A 77 -3.68 -7.21 -1.84
N LEU A 78 -2.63 -6.90 -2.62
CA LEU A 78 -1.31 -6.67 -2.06
C LEU A 78 -1.27 -5.42 -1.17
N ALA A 79 -1.86 -4.30 -1.62
CA ALA A 79 -1.99 -3.09 -0.84
C ALA A 79 -2.76 -3.32 0.48
N ARG A 80 -3.89 -4.04 0.41
CA ARG A 80 -4.70 -4.40 1.59
C ARG A 80 -3.88 -5.19 2.62
N ARG A 81 -3.08 -6.16 2.17
CA ARG A 81 -2.20 -6.94 3.06
C ARG A 81 -1.12 -6.09 3.70
N VAL A 82 -0.48 -5.21 2.94
CA VAL A 82 0.52 -4.27 3.48
C VAL A 82 -0.11 -3.41 4.57
N VAL A 83 -1.27 -2.80 4.29
CA VAL A 83 -1.99 -1.96 5.27
C VAL A 83 -2.35 -2.75 6.52
N TYR A 84 -2.87 -3.97 6.38
CA TYR A 84 -3.20 -4.82 7.52
C TYR A 84 -1.96 -5.15 8.37
N ASN A 85 -0.83 -5.45 7.74
CA ASN A 85 0.39 -5.82 8.44
C ASN A 85 1.07 -4.64 9.15
N THR A 86 0.89 -3.41 8.67
CA THR A 86 1.53 -2.21 9.22
C THR A 86 0.62 -1.42 10.15
N VAL A 87 -0.62 -1.19 9.74
CA VAL A 87 -1.61 -0.39 10.48
C VAL A 87 -2.49 -1.28 11.37
N GLY A 88 -2.81 -2.49 10.91
CA GLY A 88 -3.74 -3.41 11.56
C GLY A 88 -5.12 -3.48 10.88
N ASP A 89 -6.11 -3.98 11.61
CA ASP A 89 -7.49 -4.03 11.15
C ASP A 89 -8.12 -2.64 11.08
N LEU A 90 -8.42 -2.16 9.87
CA LEU A 90 -9.05 -0.86 9.62
C LEU A 90 -10.50 -0.74 10.14
N SER A 91 -11.12 -1.84 10.58
CA SER A 91 -12.43 -1.78 11.24
C SER A 91 -12.35 -1.28 12.69
N GLN A 92 -11.13 -1.26 13.26
CA GLN A 92 -10.91 -0.80 14.63
C GLN A 92 -10.84 0.73 14.71
N PRO A 93 -11.25 1.33 15.85
CA PRO A 93 -11.12 2.76 16.07
C PRO A 93 -9.68 3.28 15.88
N ASN A 94 -9.55 4.53 15.45
CA ASN A 94 -8.26 5.24 15.30
C ASN A 94 -7.22 4.59 14.36
N THR A 95 -7.65 3.77 13.41
CA THR A 95 -6.75 3.16 12.41
C THR A 95 -6.73 3.95 11.11
N GLY A 96 -7.86 3.96 10.38
CA GLY A 96 -8.03 4.67 9.13
C GLY A 96 -9.14 4.08 8.26
N ILE A 97 -9.25 4.59 7.03
CA ILE A 97 -10.14 4.01 6.01
C ILE A 97 -9.41 3.93 4.67
N MET A 98 -9.56 2.80 3.98
CA MET A 98 -9.03 2.60 2.63
C MET A 98 -10.17 2.32 1.66
N PHE A 99 -10.13 2.98 0.51
CA PHE A 99 -11.06 2.71 -0.59
C PHE A 99 -10.40 2.96 -1.93
N THR A 100 -11.09 2.57 -3.01
CA THR A 100 -10.61 2.77 -4.37
C THR A 100 -11.66 3.40 -5.26
N ILE A 101 -11.20 4.23 -6.19
CA ILE A 101 -12.02 4.81 -7.27
C ILE A 101 -11.50 4.24 -8.60
N PRO A 102 -12.36 3.71 -9.49
CA PRO A 102 -11.92 3.28 -10.82
C PRO A 102 -11.38 4.47 -11.62
N LEU A 103 -10.30 4.26 -12.37
CA LEU A 103 -9.69 5.29 -13.22
C LEU A 103 -9.77 4.88 -14.69
N ASP A 104 -10.40 5.73 -15.50
CA ASP A 104 -10.52 5.52 -16.94
C ASP A 104 -9.25 5.93 -17.70
N PHE A 105 -8.50 6.90 -17.15
CA PHE A 105 -7.28 7.42 -17.77
C PHE A 105 -6.25 7.86 -16.73
N VAL A 106 -4.97 7.61 -17.00
CA VAL A 106 -3.84 8.08 -16.19
C VAL A 106 -2.64 8.36 -17.09
N GLU A 107 -1.99 9.51 -16.89
CA GLU A 107 -0.73 9.90 -17.53
C GLU A 107 0.36 10.20 -16.47
N GLY A 108 1.64 10.13 -16.86
CA GLY A 108 2.76 10.52 -15.98
C GLY A 108 3.26 9.45 -15.00
N ARG A 109 2.74 8.22 -15.06
CA ARG A 109 3.29 7.10 -14.26
C ARG A 109 4.66 6.70 -14.80
N ARG A 110 5.68 6.69 -13.93
CA ARG A 110 6.98 6.09 -14.28
C ARG A 110 6.78 4.62 -14.63
N LYS A 111 7.23 4.20 -15.81
CA LYS A 111 7.30 2.77 -16.16
C LYS A 111 8.18 2.06 -15.13
N ARG A 112 7.70 0.96 -14.54
CA ARG A 112 8.53 0.10 -13.68
C ARG A 112 9.81 -0.22 -14.45
N ARG A 113 10.97 0.21 -13.94
CA ARG A 113 12.21 -0.48 -14.27
C ARG A 113 12.04 -1.87 -13.67
N ALA A 114 12.09 -2.91 -14.50
CA ALA A 114 12.10 -4.28 -14.01
C ALA A 114 13.12 -4.35 -12.86
N SER A 115 12.70 -4.85 -11.70
CA SER A 115 13.63 -5.15 -10.62
C SER A 115 14.71 -6.06 -11.17
N ILE A 116 15.97 -5.70 -10.95
CA ILE A 116 17.10 -6.56 -11.26
C ILE A 116 16.81 -7.91 -10.59
N PRO A 117 16.85 -9.04 -11.33
CA PRO A 117 16.63 -10.35 -10.75
C PRO A 117 17.62 -10.53 -9.58
N THR A 118 17.10 -10.79 -8.38
CA THR A 118 17.95 -11.23 -7.26
C THR A 118 18.57 -12.57 -7.63
N GLU A 119 19.81 -12.82 -7.21
CA GLU A 119 20.58 -14.03 -7.56
C GLU A 119 19.84 -15.35 -7.26
N GLU A 120 18.87 -15.33 -6.34
CA GLU A 120 18.00 -16.48 -6.05
C GLU A 120 17.10 -16.87 -7.22
N SER A 121 16.55 -15.90 -7.97
CA SER A 121 15.68 -16.15 -9.13
C SER A 121 16.42 -16.74 -10.36
N ILE A 122 17.75 -16.66 -10.37
CA ILE A 122 18.59 -17.22 -11.44
C ILE A 122 18.83 -18.73 -11.21
N LYS A 123 18.76 -19.22 -9.97
CA LYS A 123 19.00 -20.63 -9.64
C LYS A 123 17.84 -21.52 -10.06
N ASP A 124 16.60 -21.04 -9.93
CA ASP A 124 15.41 -21.83 -10.29
C ASP A 124 15.25 -22.05 -11.80
N ASN A 125 15.85 -21.19 -12.64
CA ASN A 125 15.71 -21.26 -14.10
C ASN A 125 16.85 -22.03 -14.81
N LYS A 126 17.86 -22.51 -14.07
CA LYS A 126 18.92 -23.40 -14.60
C LYS A 126 18.61 -24.89 -14.44
N GLY A 127 17.64 -25.26 -13.60
CA GLY A 127 17.29 -26.67 -13.36
C GLY A 127 16.40 -27.33 -14.42
N SER A 128 15.85 -26.58 -15.38
CA SER A 128 14.84 -27.09 -16.32
C SER A 128 15.30 -27.21 -17.78
N LYS A 129 16.59 -26.97 -18.08
CA LYS A 129 17.12 -27.01 -19.47
C LYS A 129 18.08 -28.16 -19.80
N GLU A 130 18.40 -29.08 -18.88
CA GLU A 130 19.39 -30.14 -19.17
C GLU A 130 18.83 -31.55 -19.49
N GLU A 131 17.51 -31.80 -19.47
CA GLU A 131 17.03 -33.20 -19.64
C GLU A 131 16.48 -33.63 -21.00
N ASN A 132 16.40 -32.76 -22.02
CA ASN A 132 15.89 -33.18 -23.34
C ASN A 132 16.92 -33.04 -24.46
N GLY A 133 17.90 -33.96 -24.51
CA GLY A 133 18.85 -33.94 -25.61
C GLY A 133 19.88 -35.06 -25.73
N LYS A 134 19.68 -36.27 -25.19
CA LYS A 134 20.51 -37.43 -25.54
C LYS A 134 19.72 -38.74 -25.52
N ASP A 135 18.97 -39.00 -26.58
CA ASP A 135 18.80 -40.37 -27.05
C ASP A 135 18.49 -40.40 -28.55
N LYS A 136 19.49 -40.81 -29.35
CA LYS A 136 19.35 -41.70 -30.52
C LYS A 136 20.74 -42.25 -30.86
N GLY A 137 20.95 -43.51 -30.47
CA GLY A 137 22.13 -44.29 -30.80
C GLY A 137 22.28 -44.61 -32.29
N SER A 138 23.51 -44.47 -32.77
CA SER A 138 24.41 -45.51 -33.32
C SER A 138 23.90 -46.59 -34.29
N LYS A 139 24.79 -46.84 -35.28
CA LYS A 139 24.98 -48.00 -36.18
C LYS A 139 24.23 -47.90 -37.52
N GLY A 140 24.84 -48.10 -38.68
CA GLY A 140 26.17 -48.60 -39.02
C GLY A 140 26.10 -49.22 -40.43
N THR A 141 27.25 -49.20 -41.13
CA THR A 141 27.61 -49.85 -42.41
C THR A 141 26.85 -49.45 -43.67
#